data_AF-A0B8K0-F1
#
_entry.id   AF-A0B8K0-F1
#
_cell.length_a   1.000
_cell.length_b   1.000
_cell.length_c   1.000
_cell.angle_alpha   90.00
_cell.angle_beta   90.00
_cell.angle_gamma   90.00
#
_symmetry.space_group_name_H-M   'P 1'
#
loop_
_entity.id
_entity.type
_entity.pdbx_description
1 polymer ?
#
loop_
_entity_poly.entity_id
_entity_poly.type
_entity_poly.pdbx_seq_one_letter_code
_entity_poly.pdbx_strand_id
1 'polypeptide(L)'
;MTEYEAEETGEESGAVQPLTTSQLQASLEQSDAAETARNLSGSILMVVAPKNYQERELNIPKEAFERSGLDVDVASKGVTTATSMSGESVAIDVDVRNADLSKYRAVVFVGGIGVEELNLHKDSDYVNLAKSAHDKGIIVAAICLAPNILASAGLLANKNATCADSTYLVQKNVNYIDAPVVRDGTIITGRDPDASAEFAETIVSALLEEFQSMTGQVEEQSGALMPVGIASSPKYRCTVCGYEYDPAAGDPSQGIQPGTPFGELPADWKCPQCGAAKDKFVRV
;
A
#
# COMPACT_ATOMS: atom_id res chain seq x y z
N MET A 1 -66.06 -24.32 -28.39
CA MET A 1 -65.07 -23.22 -28.27
C MET A 1 -64.21 -23.57 -27.08
N THR A 2 -63.02 -24.07 -27.33
CA THR A 2 -62.04 -24.49 -26.32
C THR A 2 -61.27 -23.27 -25.84
N GLU A 3 -61.30 -23.01 -24.54
CA GLU A 3 -60.47 -21.99 -23.89
C GLU A 3 -59.02 -22.47 -23.85
N TYR A 4 -58.11 -21.55 -24.18
CA TYR A 4 -56.67 -21.73 -24.27
C TYR A 4 -56.09 -21.02 -23.05
N GLU A 5 -55.59 -21.78 -22.06
CA GLU A 5 -54.82 -21.21 -20.95
C GLU A 5 -53.35 -21.11 -21.38
N ALA A 6 -52.80 -19.89 -21.33
CA ALA A 6 -51.38 -19.63 -21.55
C ALA A 6 -50.66 -19.58 -20.19
N GLU A 7 -49.63 -20.38 -20.04
CA GLU A 7 -48.69 -20.35 -18.91
C GLU A 7 -47.71 -19.17 -19.09
N GLU A 8 -47.67 -18.26 -18.12
CA GLU A 8 -46.61 -17.24 -18.02
C GLU A 8 -45.49 -17.76 -17.11
N THR A 9 -44.34 -18.07 -17.68
CA THR A 9 -43.09 -18.33 -16.95
C THR A 9 -42.38 -17.00 -16.68
N GLY A 10 -42.38 -16.56 -15.43
CA GLY A 10 -41.56 -15.43 -14.96
C GLY A 10 -40.14 -15.89 -14.61
N GLU A 11 -39.16 -15.55 -15.46
CA GLU A 11 -37.75 -15.58 -15.10
C GLU A 11 -37.43 -14.34 -14.23
N GLU A 12 -37.28 -14.54 -12.92
CA GLU A 12 -36.68 -13.53 -12.04
C GLU A 12 -35.17 -13.47 -12.30
N SER A 13 -34.73 -12.38 -12.94
CA SER A 13 -33.34 -12.00 -13.04
C SER A 13 -32.75 -11.83 -11.63
N GLY A 14 -31.87 -12.76 -11.23
CA GLY A 14 -31.09 -12.69 -10.01
C GLY A 14 -30.09 -11.53 -10.04
N ALA A 15 -30.56 -10.33 -9.73
CA ALA A 15 -29.70 -9.19 -9.47
C ALA A 15 -28.98 -9.43 -8.14
N VAL A 16 -27.69 -9.73 -8.21
CA VAL A 16 -26.81 -9.78 -7.03
C VAL A 16 -26.76 -8.38 -6.43
N GLN A 17 -27.34 -8.21 -5.24
CA GLN A 17 -27.34 -6.93 -4.55
C GLN A 17 -25.95 -6.62 -3.98
N PRO A 18 -25.46 -5.38 -4.08
CA PRO A 18 -24.17 -5.00 -3.52
C PRO A 18 -24.18 -5.14 -2.00
N LEU A 19 -23.07 -5.64 -1.46
CA LEU A 19 -22.89 -5.87 -0.02
C LEU A 19 -22.97 -4.53 0.74
N THR A 20 -23.64 -4.55 1.88
CA THR A 20 -23.73 -3.38 2.76
C THR A 20 -22.41 -3.13 3.47
N THR A 21 -22.22 -1.91 3.98
CA THR A 21 -21.02 -1.52 4.75
C THR A 21 -20.78 -2.45 5.95
N SER A 22 -21.85 -2.94 6.59
CA SER A 22 -21.77 -3.92 7.67
C SER A 22 -21.38 -5.32 7.21
N GLN A 23 -21.74 -5.70 5.98
CA GLN A 23 -21.36 -6.99 5.38
C GLN A 23 -19.91 -6.96 4.90
N LEU A 24 -19.43 -5.83 4.37
CA LEU A 24 -18.02 -5.59 4.08
C LEU A 24 -17.17 -5.66 5.35
N GLN A 25 -17.63 -5.02 6.42
CA GLN A 25 -16.94 -5.00 7.72
C GLN A 25 -16.88 -6.40 8.37
N ALA A 26 -17.96 -7.19 8.29
CA ALA A 26 -17.97 -8.58 8.76
C ALA A 26 -17.10 -9.53 7.91
N SER A 27 -16.94 -9.25 6.61
CA SER A 27 -16.06 -10.02 5.73
C SER A 27 -14.58 -9.71 5.98
N LEU A 28 -14.27 -8.48 6.41
CA LEU A 28 -12.93 -8.05 6.83
C LEU A 28 -12.53 -8.62 8.20
N GLU A 29 -13.51 -8.89 9.08
CA GLU A 29 -13.28 -9.54 10.38
C GLU A 29 -12.98 -11.05 10.26
N GLN A 30 -13.26 -11.67 9.10
CA GLN A 30 -12.97 -13.09 8.82
C GLN A 30 -11.68 -13.33 8.04
N SER A 31 -11.09 -12.29 7.44
CA SER A 31 -9.72 -12.36 6.91
C SER A 31 -8.74 -12.13 8.05
N ASP A 32 -7.89 -13.12 8.34
CA ASP A 32 -6.92 -13.05 9.42
C ASP A 32 -6.11 -11.74 9.33
N ALA A 33 -6.01 -10.99 10.43
CA ALA A 33 -5.19 -9.76 10.46
C ALA A 33 -3.73 -10.02 10.04
N ALA A 34 -3.25 -11.26 10.24
CA ALA A 34 -1.95 -11.73 9.77
C ALA A 34 -1.88 -11.97 8.25
N GLU A 35 -3.00 -12.34 7.62
CA GLU A 35 -3.13 -12.48 6.17
C GLU A 35 -3.23 -11.11 5.51
N THR A 36 -4.02 -10.19 6.07
CA THR A 36 -4.08 -8.78 5.66
C THR A 36 -2.71 -8.10 5.80
N ALA A 37 -2.00 -8.32 6.91
CA ALA A 37 -0.64 -7.79 7.13
C ALA A 37 0.41 -8.42 6.19
N ARG A 38 0.31 -9.72 5.88
CA ARG A 38 1.16 -10.37 4.84
C ARG A 38 0.88 -9.80 3.44
N ASN A 39 -0.38 -9.54 3.13
CA ASN A 39 -0.83 -9.07 1.83
C ASN A 39 -0.50 -7.59 1.57
N LEU A 40 -0.36 -6.80 2.62
CA LEU A 40 0.08 -5.40 2.57
C LEU A 40 1.61 -5.22 2.55
N SER A 41 2.41 -6.29 2.40
CA SER A 41 3.88 -6.24 2.50
C SER A 41 4.51 -5.03 1.77
N GLY A 42 5.37 -4.29 2.47
CA GLY A 42 5.98 -3.04 2.03
C GLY A 42 5.90 -1.96 3.11
N SER A 43 6.67 -0.87 2.93
CA SER A 43 6.73 0.22 3.91
C SER A 43 6.05 1.49 3.40
N ILE A 44 5.76 2.42 4.30
CA ILE A 44 5.36 3.80 3.98
C ILE A 44 6.51 4.74 4.31
N LEU A 45 6.81 5.68 3.40
CA LEU A 45 7.76 6.77 3.66
C LEU A 45 7.01 8.03 4.07
N MET A 46 7.10 8.43 5.34
CA MET A 46 6.55 9.69 5.81
C MET A 46 7.60 10.80 5.74
N VAL A 47 7.34 11.84 4.95
CA VAL A 47 8.28 12.92 4.64
C VAL A 47 7.90 14.16 5.44
N VAL A 48 8.81 14.65 6.28
CA VAL A 48 8.62 15.83 7.14
C VAL A 48 9.60 16.95 6.80
N ALA A 49 9.20 18.18 7.09
CA ALA A 49 10.12 19.32 7.14
C ALA A 49 11.18 19.11 8.24
N PRO A 50 12.44 19.54 8.05
CA PRO A 50 13.49 19.44 9.08
C PRO A 50 13.13 20.13 10.41
N LYS A 51 12.27 21.14 10.36
CA LYS A 51 11.69 21.82 11.51
C LYS A 51 10.28 22.29 11.21
N ASN A 52 9.49 22.50 12.25
CA ASN A 52 8.13 23.04 12.19
C ASN A 52 7.17 22.20 11.32
N TYR A 53 7.35 20.87 11.30
CA TYR A 53 6.32 19.95 10.79
C TYR A 53 5.16 19.83 11.80
N GLN A 54 3.96 19.51 11.32
CA GLN A 54 2.80 19.34 12.20
C GLN A 54 2.78 17.93 12.80
N GLU A 55 2.97 17.82 14.11
CA GLU A 55 3.09 16.54 14.82
C GLU A 55 1.87 15.64 14.69
N ARG A 56 0.66 16.19 14.65
CA ARG A 56 -0.57 15.39 14.50
C ARG A 56 -0.67 14.71 13.13
N GLU A 57 -0.23 15.41 12.11
CA GLU A 57 -0.21 14.94 10.72
C GLU A 57 0.89 13.89 10.46
N LEU A 58 1.87 13.77 11.38
CA LEU A 58 2.83 12.67 11.40
C LEU A 58 2.32 11.51 12.26
N ASN A 59 2.02 11.77 13.53
CA ASN A 59 1.83 10.74 14.55
C ASN A 59 0.55 9.92 14.32
N ILE A 60 -0.57 10.57 13.94
CA ILE A 60 -1.85 9.87 13.74
C ILE A 60 -1.76 8.93 12.52
N PRO A 61 -1.28 9.38 11.33
CA PRO A 61 -1.13 8.46 10.21
C PRO A 61 -0.09 7.37 10.47
N LYS A 62 1.06 7.70 11.08
CA LYS A 62 2.10 6.72 11.42
C LYS A 62 1.54 5.60 12.29
N GLU A 63 0.82 5.93 13.37
CA GLU A 63 0.20 4.94 14.25
C GLU A 63 -0.88 4.11 13.52
N ALA A 64 -1.66 4.72 12.63
CA ALA A 64 -2.66 3.99 11.83
C ALA A 64 -2.01 3.00 10.86
N PHE A 65 -0.91 3.37 10.21
CA PHE A 65 -0.16 2.49 9.31
C PHE A 65 0.47 1.32 10.07
N GLU A 66 1.14 1.61 11.19
CA GLU A 66 1.75 0.59 12.05
C GLU A 66 0.71 -0.40 12.61
N ARG A 67 -0.46 0.09 13.04
CA ARG A 67 -1.59 -0.77 13.45
C ARG A 67 -2.16 -1.62 12.32
N SER A 68 -1.98 -1.19 11.08
CA SER A 68 -2.37 -1.95 9.88
C SER A 68 -1.29 -2.95 9.43
N GLY A 69 -0.19 -3.07 10.18
CA GLY A 69 0.90 -4.00 9.89
C GLY A 69 1.92 -3.48 8.86
N LEU A 70 1.90 -2.19 8.55
CA LEU A 70 2.85 -1.55 7.64
C LEU A 70 4.02 -0.94 8.42
N ASP A 71 5.24 -1.19 7.95
CA ASP A 71 6.43 -0.50 8.46
C ASP A 71 6.43 0.96 7.99
N VAL A 72 6.91 1.88 8.83
CA VAL A 72 6.98 3.32 8.51
C VAL A 72 8.39 3.85 8.72
N ASP A 73 8.98 4.38 7.65
CA ASP A 73 10.22 5.16 7.71
C ASP A 73 9.88 6.66 7.71
N VAL A 74 10.62 7.45 8.50
CA VAL A 74 10.51 8.91 8.49
C VAL A 74 11.67 9.53 7.72
N ALA A 75 11.35 10.39 6.76
CA ALA A 75 12.32 11.08 5.93
C ALA A 75 12.35 12.59 6.14
N SER A 76 13.57 13.14 6.14
CA SER A 76 13.78 14.59 6.06
C SER A 76 15.12 14.89 5.40
N LYS A 77 15.34 16.12 4.96
CA LYS A 77 16.54 16.49 4.22
C LYS A 77 17.64 17.00 5.15
N GLY A 78 18.80 16.34 5.14
CA GLY A 78 20.03 16.85 5.73
C GLY A 78 20.07 16.90 7.26
N VAL A 79 19.15 16.22 7.94
CA VAL A 79 19.10 16.14 9.41
C VAL A 79 18.89 14.70 9.87
N THR A 80 19.42 14.37 11.04
CA THR A 80 19.17 13.06 11.71
C THR A 80 17.98 13.10 12.64
N THR A 81 17.45 14.30 12.91
CA THR A 81 16.29 14.55 13.76
C THR A 81 15.56 15.76 13.21
N ALA A 82 14.24 15.67 13.08
CA ALA A 82 13.38 16.79 12.73
C ALA A 82 12.57 17.26 13.94
N THR A 83 12.24 18.55 13.99
CA THR A 83 11.50 19.15 15.12
C THR A 83 10.09 19.58 14.71
N SER A 84 9.07 19.25 15.51
CA SER A 84 7.68 19.61 15.26
C SER A 84 7.37 21.07 15.59
N MET A 85 6.14 21.52 15.32
CA MET A 85 5.65 22.84 15.72
C MET A 85 5.55 23.01 17.25
N SER A 86 5.29 21.92 17.98
CA SER A 86 5.29 21.88 19.45
C SER A 86 6.69 21.82 20.07
N GLY A 87 7.75 21.62 19.26
CA GLY A 87 9.13 21.49 19.72
C GLY A 87 9.57 20.05 20.03
N GLU A 88 8.71 19.06 19.79
CA GLU A 88 9.05 17.65 19.91
C GLU A 88 9.96 17.22 18.76
N SER A 89 10.70 16.13 18.95
CA SER A 89 11.70 15.66 17.98
C SER A 89 11.42 14.24 17.54
N VAL A 90 11.59 13.96 16.25
CA VAL A 90 11.50 12.62 15.66
C VAL A 90 12.82 12.26 14.97
N ALA A 91 13.25 11.02 15.11
CA ALA A 91 14.41 10.50 14.39
C ALA A 91 14.12 10.42 12.88
N ILE A 92 15.15 10.62 12.06
CA ILE A 92 15.06 10.52 10.60
C ILE A 92 15.80 9.28 10.15
N ASP A 93 15.07 8.37 9.53
CA ASP A 93 15.56 7.08 9.03
C ASP A 93 16.18 7.25 7.63
N VAL A 94 15.62 8.16 6.83
CA VAL A 94 15.97 8.32 5.41
C VAL A 94 16.20 9.79 5.07
N ASP A 95 17.32 10.07 4.40
CA ASP A 95 17.50 11.38 3.78
C ASP A 95 16.68 11.43 2.48
N VAL A 96 15.86 12.48 2.30
CA VAL A 96 15.01 12.69 1.10
C VAL A 96 15.79 12.53 -0.21
N ARG A 97 17.09 12.89 -0.23
CA ARG A 97 17.97 12.79 -1.41
C ARG A 97 18.30 11.36 -1.82
N ASN A 98 18.19 10.42 -0.89
CA ASN A 98 18.70 9.06 -1.01
C ASN A 98 17.62 7.98 -0.84
N ALA A 99 16.34 8.37 -0.84
CA ALA A 99 15.24 7.44 -0.62
C ALA A 99 15.19 6.35 -1.72
N ASP A 100 15.27 5.08 -1.31
CA ASP A 100 15.07 3.95 -2.20
C ASP A 100 13.58 3.65 -2.33
N LEU A 101 12.97 4.25 -3.36
CA LEU A 101 11.54 4.12 -3.63
C LEU A 101 11.06 2.70 -3.91
N SER A 102 11.95 1.73 -4.16
CA SER A 102 11.52 0.33 -4.38
C SER A 102 10.97 -0.35 -3.12
N LYS A 103 11.19 0.24 -1.94
CA LYS A 103 10.73 -0.28 -0.65
C LYS A 103 9.33 0.17 -0.27
N TYR A 104 8.85 1.25 -0.89
CA TYR A 104 7.67 1.96 -0.41
C TYR A 104 6.47 1.75 -1.30
N ARG A 105 5.31 1.57 -0.68
CA ARG A 105 4.02 1.54 -1.37
C ARG A 105 3.31 2.89 -1.36
N ALA A 106 3.64 3.73 -0.39
CA ALA A 106 3.18 5.11 -0.34
C ALA A 106 4.31 6.05 0.11
N VAL A 107 4.30 7.26 -0.43
CA VAL A 107 5.09 8.40 0.06
C VAL A 107 4.13 9.49 0.53
N VAL A 108 4.22 9.86 1.80
CA VAL A 108 3.27 10.73 2.48
C VAL A 108 3.98 12.00 2.96
N PHE A 109 3.64 13.16 2.39
CA PHE A 109 4.21 14.44 2.76
C PHE A 109 3.38 15.11 3.87
N VAL A 110 4.03 15.33 5.01
CA VAL A 110 3.44 15.96 6.20
C VAL A 110 3.53 17.49 6.07
N GLY A 111 2.48 18.18 6.49
CA GLY A 111 2.41 19.63 6.50
C GLY A 111 3.09 20.26 7.71
N GLY A 112 2.52 21.38 8.17
CA GLY A 112 3.14 22.29 9.11
C GLY A 112 3.86 23.46 8.44
N ILE A 113 4.06 24.54 9.19
CA ILE A 113 4.56 25.81 8.65
C ILE A 113 6.00 25.71 8.09
N GLY A 114 6.75 24.67 8.49
CA GLY A 114 8.06 24.35 7.92
C GLY A 114 8.06 24.13 6.42
N VAL A 115 6.94 23.70 5.82
CA VAL A 115 6.79 23.56 4.36
C VAL A 115 6.96 24.92 3.66
N GLU A 116 6.40 25.98 4.24
CA GLU A 116 6.46 27.34 3.68
C GLU A 116 7.75 28.05 4.08
N GLU A 117 8.10 28.01 5.37
CA GLU A 117 9.31 28.68 5.89
C GLU A 117 10.60 28.22 5.20
N LEU A 118 10.67 26.94 4.86
CA LEU A 118 11.82 26.34 4.19
C LEU A 118 11.64 26.25 2.68
N ASN A 119 10.54 26.77 2.13
CA ASN A 119 10.20 26.71 0.71
C ASN A 119 10.29 25.28 0.14
N LEU A 120 9.79 24.27 0.85
CA LEU A 120 9.92 22.87 0.42
C LEU A 120 9.21 22.60 -0.91
N HIS A 121 8.16 23.36 -1.22
CA HIS A 121 7.48 23.31 -2.52
C HIS A 121 8.35 23.84 -3.68
N LYS A 122 9.52 24.44 -3.42
CA LYS A 122 10.52 24.85 -4.43
C LYS A 122 11.81 24.04 -4.32
N ASP A 123 11.97 23.24 -3.26
CA ASP A 123 13.13 22.41 -3.08
C ASP A 123 13.08 21.22 -4.06
N SER A 124 14.09 21.11 -4.91
CA SER A 124 14.13 20.09 -5.96
C SER A 124 14.10 18.67 -5.41
N ASP A 125 14.62 18.41 -4.22
CA ASP A 125 14.70 17.04 -3.69
C ASP A 125 13.32 16.56 -3.25
N TYR A 126 12.52 17.42 -2.61
CA TYR A 126 11.13 17.11 -2.23
C TYR A 126 10.23 16.97 -3.46
N VAL A 127 10.36 17.90 -4.41
CA VAL A 127 9.60 17.89 -5.67
C VAL A 127 9.92 16.65 -6.51
N ASN A 128 11.21 16.30 -6.63
CA ASN A 128 11.65 15.12 -7.38
C ASN A 128 11.27 13.82 -6.68
N LEU A 129 11.28 13.78 -5.35
CA LEU A 129 10.81 12.60 -4.60
C LEU A 129 9.33 12.33 -4.91
N ALA A 130 8.47 13.35 -4.82
CA ALA A 130 7.05 13.22 -5.12
C ALA A 130 6.83 12.73 -6.56
N LYS A 131 7.51 13.36 -7.52
CA LYS A 131 7.42 12.99 -8.94
C LYS A 131 7.90 11.55 -9.19
N SER A 132 9.06 11.18 -8.64
CA SER A 132 9.66 9.86 -8.85
C SER A 132 8.83 8.74 -8.21
N ALA A 133 8.18 9.01 -7.08
CA ALA A 133 7.25 8.08 -6.46
C ALA A 133 6.04 7.86 -7.37
N HIS A 134 5.41 8.95 -7.83
CA HIS A 134 4.27 8.87 -8.75
C HIS A 134 4.63 8.15 -10.06
N ASP A 135 5.78 8.45 -10.66
CA ASP A 135 6.24 7.81 -11.92
C ASP A 135 6.48 6.29 -11.76
N LYS A 136 6.69 5.81 -10.53
CA LYS A 136 6.80 4.37 -10.19
C LYS A 136 5.46 3.72 -9.86
N GLY A 137 4.34 4.45 -9.93
CA GLY A 137 3.02 3.96 -9.54
C GLY A 137 2.79 3.90 -8.03
N ILE A 138 3.70 4.44 -7.23
CA ILE A 138 3.59 4.51 -5.77
C ILE A 138 2.50 5.53 -5.42
N ILE A 139 1.70 5.24 -4.40
CA ILE A 139 0.73 6.21 -3.88
C ILE A 139 1.47 7.44 -3.37
N VAL A 140 1.07 8.63 -3.82
CA VAL A 140 1.65 9.90 -3.37
C VAL A 140 0.60 10.68 -2.62
N ALA A 141 0.82 10.91 -1.33
CA ALA A 141 -0.13 11.59 -0.48
C ALA A 141 0.46 12.84 0.17
N ALA A 142 -0.35 13.85 0.43
CA ALA A 142 0.09 15.03 1.19
C ALA A 142 -1.04 15.68 1.99
N ILE A 143 -0.73 16.25 3.14
CA ILE A 143 -1.71 16.87 4.02
C ILE A 143 -1.36 18.32 4.36
N CYS A 144 -2.38 19.16 4.56
CA CYS A 144 -2.25 20.55 5.02
C CYS A 144 -1.53 21.46 4.01
N LEU A 145 -0.30 21.90 4.30
CA LEU A 145 0.51 22.74 3.40
C LEU A 145 1.33 21.92 2.39
N ALA A 146 1.55 20.64 2.67
CA ALA A 146 2.36 19.76 1.83
C ALA A 146 1.81 19.50 0.40
N PRO A 147 0.50 19.60 0.10
CA PRO A 147 -0.02 19.58 -1.27
C PRO A 147 0.65 20.60 -2.21
N ASN A 148 1.22 21.70 -1.68
CA ASN A 148 2.01 22.64 -2.48
C ASN A 148 3.22 21.97 -3.14
N ILE A 149 3.84 20.97 -2.50
CA ILE A 149 4.96 20.19 -3.06
C ILE A 149 4.48 19.40 -4.28
N LEU A 150 3.33 18.73 -4.18
CA LEU A 150 2.74 17.94 -5.25
C LEU A 150 2.27 18.83 -6.42
N ALA A 151 1.71 19.99 -6.12
CA ALA A 151 1.36 20.99 -7.13
C ALA A 151 2.61 21.50 -7.89
N SER A 152 3.72 21.74 -7.18
CA SER A 152 5.00 22.10 -7.80
C SER A 152 5.62 20.96 -8.63
N ALA A 153 5.41 19.70 -8.23
CA ALA A 153 5.80 18.53 -9.01
C ALA A 153 4.94 18.32 -10.27
N GLY A 154 3.90 19.14 -10.47
CA GLY A 154 2.96 19.03 -11.59
C GLY A 154 1.96 17.90 -11.43
N LEU A 155 1.91 17.25 -10.27
CA LEU A 155 1.08 16.08 -10.02
C LEU A 155 -0.39 16.44 -9.85
N LEU A 156 -0.73 17.68 -9.44
CA LEU A 156 -2.10 18.10 -9.16
C LEU A 156 -2.78 18.89 -10.30
N ALA A 157 -2.08 19.17 -11.40
CA ALA A 157 -2.62 19.96 -12.50
C ALA A 157 -3.88 19.29 -13.10
N ASN A 158 -5.00 20.02 -13.08
CA ASN A 158 -6.33 19.54 -13.50
C ASN A 158 -6.88 18.33 -12.70
N LYS A 159 -6.34 18.06 -11.51
CA LYS A 159 -6.85 17.04 -10.60
C LYS A 159 -7.68 17.64 -9.47
N ASN A 160 -8.49 16.78 -8.84
CA ASN A 160 -9.17 17.10 -7.61
C ASN A 160 -8.20 17.00 -6.42
N ALA A 161 -8.15 18.02 -5.57
CA ALA A 161 -7.36 17.98 -4.33
C ALA A 161 -7.91 18.92 -3.26
N THR A 162 -7.51 18.69 -2.01
CA THR A 162 -7.76 19.57 -0.85
C THR A 162 -6.43 19.96 -0.20
N CYS A 163 -6.43 21.02 0.62
CA CYS A 163 -5.29 21.54 1.37
C CYS A 163 -5.74 22.62 2.37
N ALA A 164 -4.84 23.04 3.26
CA ALA A 164 -5.16 24.01 4.31
C ALA A 164 -5.38 25.44 3.77
N ASP A 165 -4.59 25.82 2.76
CA ASP A 165 -4.74 27.08 2.02
C ASP A 165 -4.74 26.79 0.51
N SER A 166 -5.88 27.01 -0.13
CA SER A 166 -6.11 26.69 -1.54
C SER A 166 -5.47 27.67 -2.52
N THR A 167 -4.93 28.81 -2.04
CA THR A 167 -4.40 29.89 -2.89
C THR A 167 -3.34 29.38 -3.87
N TYR A 168 -2.37 28.60 -3.39
CA TYR A 168 -1.30 28.07 -4.23
C TYR A 168 -1.79 26.99 -5.21
N LEU A 169 -2.72 26.14 -4.78
CA LEU A 169 -3.31 25.09 -5.62
C LEU A 169 -4.13 25.69 -6.76
N VAL A 170 -4.96 26.70 -6.49
CA VAL A 170 -5.74 27.39 -7.51
C VAL A 170 -4.84 28.03 -8.57
N GLN A 171 -3.72 28.63 -8.18
CA GLN A 171 -2.72 29.18 -9.12
C GLN A 171 -2.06 28.12 -10.01
N LYS A 172 -2.12 26.84 -9.61
CA LYS A 172 -1.55 25.69 -10.33
C LYS A 172 -2.60 24.92 -11.14
N ASN A 173 -3.78 25.50 -11.36
CA ASN A 173 -4.92 24.88 -12.07
C ASN A 173 -5.37 23.56 -11.43
N VAL A 174 -5.35 23.49 -10.11
CA VAL A 174 -5.91 22.37 -9.35
C VAL A 174 -7.41 22.62 -9.12
N ASN A 175 -8.24 21.59 -9.28
CA ASN A 175 -9.65 21.68 -8.90
C ASN A 175 -9.75 21.48 -7.38
N TYR A 176 -9.78 22.59 -6.64
CA TYR A 176 -9.88 22.54 -5.19
C TYR A 176 -11.26 22.04 -4.75
N ILE A 177 -11.27 21.02 -3.88
CA ILE A 177 -12.47 20.49 -3.25
C ILE A 177 -12.37 20.75 -1.75
N ASP A 178 -13.36 21.43 -1.18
CA ASP A 178 -13.46 21.65 0.26
C ASP A 178 -14.01 20.40 0.96
N ALA A 179 -13.13 19.42 1.16
CA ALA A 179 -13.40 18.17 1.87
C ALA A 179 -12.22 17.83 2.80
N PRO A 180 -12.43 17.03 3.86
CA PRO A 180 -11.34 16.59 4.75
C PRO A 180 -10.25 15.85 3.97
N VAL A 181 -10.64 14.93 3.09
CA VAL A 181 -9.74 14.13 2.26
C VAL A 181 -10.27 14.06 0.83
N VAL A 182 -9.36 14.10 -0.14
CA VAL A 182 -9.66 13.93 -1.56
C VAL A 182 -8.68 12.94 -2.17
N ARG A 183 -9.21 11.91 -2.84
CA ARG A 183 -8.44 10.94 -3.63
C ARG A 183 -8.74 11.11 -5.12
N ASP A 184 -7.69 11.26 -5.92
CA ASP A 184 -7.73 11.33 -7.39
C ASP A 184 -6.73 10.31 -7.96
N GLY A 185 -7.20 9.07 -8.10
CA GLY A 185 -6.37 7.92 -8.48
C GLY A 185 -5.41 7.50 -7.36
N THR A 186 -4.11 7.52 -7.66
CA THR A 186 -3.02 7.22 -6.71
C THR A 186 -2.57 8.43 -5.89
N ILE A 187 -3.19 9.60 -6.10
CA ILE A 187 -2.89 10.81 -5.34
C ILE A 187 -3.97 11.02 -4.28
N ILE A 188 -3.54 11.24 -3.04
CA ILE A 188 -4.44 11.47 -1.89
C ILE A 188 -4.03 12.76 -1.18
N THR A 189 -4.97 13.65 -0.93
CA THR A 189 -4.70 14.92 -0.23
C THR A 189 -5.59 15.08 0.99
N GLY A 190 -5.02 15.56 2.09
CA GLY A 190 -5.74 15.89 3.33
C GLY A 190 -5.74 17.40 3.57
N ARG A 191 -6.85 17.93 4.09
CA ARG A 191 -7.03 19.38 4.21
C ARG A 191 -6.20 19.99 5.33
N ASP A 192 -6.22 19.41 6.51
CA ASP A 192 -5.75 20.04 7.75
C ASP A 192 -5.48 18.97 8.82
N PRO A 193 -4.95 19.33 10.00
CA PRO A 193 -4.65 18.34 11.03
C PRO A 193 -5.84 17.49 11.46
N ASP A 194 -7.09 18.01 11.40
CA ASP A 194 -8.29 17.30 11.85
C ASP A 194 -8.65 16.16 10.87
N ALA A 195 -8.20 16.24 9.62
CA ALA A 195 -8.36 15.18 8.62
C ALA A 195 -7.36 14.01 8.77
N SER A 196 -6.40 14.06 9.71
CA SER A 196 -5.28 13.10 9.75
C SER A 196 -5.71 11.62 9.84
N ALA A 197 -6.78 11.32 10.59
CA ALA A 197 -7.27 9.95 10.73
C ALA A 197 -7.92 9.44 9.43
N GLU A 198 -8.88 10.19 8.88
CA GLU A 198 -9.53 9.87 7.60
C GLU A 198 -8.52 9.79 6.45
N PHE A 199 -7.49 10.65 6.48
CA PHE A 199 -6.41 10.66 5.51
C PHE A 199 -5.61 9.36 5.53
N ALA A 200 -5.25 8.88 6.72
CA ALA A 200 -4.55 7.62 6.89
C ALA A 200 -5.41 6.42 6.46
N GLU A 201 -6.68 6.40 6.87
CA GLU A 201 -7.64 5.35 6.48
C GLU A 201 -7.83 5.28 4.96
N THR A 202 -7.86 6.44 4.29
CA THR A 202 -7.96 6.52 2.83
C THR A 202 -6.72 5.95 2.14
N ILE A 203 -5.52 6.19 2.68
CA ILE A 203 -4.27 5.62 2.15
C ILE A 203 -4.26 4.09 2.33
N VAL A 204 -4.61 3.59 3.51
CA VAL A 204 -4.67 2.14 3.77
C VAL A 204 -5.69 1.47 2.85
N SER A 205 -6.86 2.07 2.68
CA SER A 205 -7.90 1.56 1.78
C SER A 205 -7.41 1.51 0.32
N ALA A 206 -6.71 2.56 -0.14
CA ALA A 206 -6.15 2.57 -1.49
C ALA A 206 -5.09 1.49 -1.71
N LEU A 207 -4.26 1.19 -0.69
CA LEU A 207 -3.28 0.10 -0.74
C LEU A 207 -3.95 -1.28 -0.80
N LEU A 208 -5.05 -1.47 -0.05
CA LEU A 208 -5.83 -2.71 -0.07
C LEU A 208 -6.52 -2.92 -1.42
N GLU A 209 -7.09 -1.87 -2.01
CA GLU A 209 -7.70 -1.91 -3.34
C GLU A 209 -6.66 -2.26 -4.43
N GLU A 210 -5.46 -1.67 -4.37
CA GLU A 210 -4.37 -2.01 -5.29
C GLU A 210 -4.07 -3.51 -5.20
N PHE A 211 -3.94 -4.05 -3.99
CA PHE A 211 -3.70 -5.47 -3.77
C PHE A 211 -4.83 -6.35 -4.33
N GLN A 212 -6.10 -6.01 -4.03
CA GLN A 212 -7.27 -6.75 -4.54
C GLN A 212 -7.37 -6.71 -6.07
N SER A 213 -7.01 -5.59 -6.69
CA SER A 213 -6.97 -5.50 -8.15
C SER A 213 -5.90 -6.40 -8.78
N MET A 214 -4.79 -6.62 -8.08
CA MET A 214 -3.74 -7.56 -8.51
C MET A 214 -4.15 -9.02 -8.34
N THR A 215 -4.94 -9.36 -7.32
CA THR A 215 -5.39 -10.74 -7.08
C THR A 215 -6.67 -11.09 -7.86
N GLY A 216 -7.58 -10.14 -8.08
CA GLY A 216 -8.85 -10.33 -8.79
C GLY A 216 -8.75 -10.43 -10.31
N GLN A 217 -7.68 -9.91 -10.93
CA GLN A 217 -7.44 -10.09 -12.37
C GLN A 217 -7.09 -11.53 -12.77
N VAL A 218 -6.93 -12.46 -11.81
CA VAL A 218 -6.70 -13.87 -12.09
C VAL A 218 -8.01 -14.63 -12.38
N GLU A 219 -9.18 -14.12 -11.96
CA GLU A 219 -10.45 -14.87 -12.04
C GLU A 219 -11.22 -14.69 -13.37
N GLU A 220 -11.14 -13.54 -14.04
CA GLU A 220 -12.01 -13.23 -15.20
C GLU A 220 -11.47 -13.65 -16.58
N GLN A 221 -10.23 -14.15 -16.67
CA GLN A 221 -9.66 -14.68 -17.92
C GLN A 221 -9.20 -16.14 -17.81
N SER A 222 -10.08 -17.06 -17.37
CA SER A 222 -9.87 -18.48 -17.66
C SER A 222 -11.19 -19.26 -17.81
N GLY A 223 -11.84 -19.08 -18.96
CA GLY A 223 -12.65 -20.13 -19.56
C GLY A 223 -11.79 -21.29 -20.08
N ALA A 224 -10.95 -21.88 -19.21
CA ALA A 224 -10.29 -23.16 -19.36
C ALA A 224 -9.57 -23.48 -18.04
N LEU A 225 -10.07 -24.49 -17.34
CA LEU A 225 -9.51 -25.08 -16.12
C LEU A 225 -7.98 -25.22 -16.20
N MET A 226 -7.23 -24.49 -15.37
CA MET A 226 -6.04 -24.94 -14.62
C MET A 226 -5.76 -23.94 -13.45
N PRO A 227 -5.41 -24.41 -12.24
CA PRO A 227 -5.16 -23.53 -11.09
C PRO A 227 -3.83 -22.78 -11.23
N VAL A 228 -3.85 -21.45 -11.12
CA VAL A 228 -2.64 -20.61 -11.22
C VAL A 228 -1.92 -20.56 -9.88
N GLY A 229 -0.67 -21.01 -9.90
CA GLY A 229 0.22 -21.14 -8.76
C GLY A 229 0.90 -19.84 -8.31
N ILE A 230 1.32 -19.92 -7.05
CA ILE A 230 2.07 -18.96 -6.24
C ILE A 230 3.43 -18.65 -6.89
N ALA A 231 3.68 -17.39 -7.24
CA ALA A 231 4.98 -16.95 -7.72
C ALA A 231 5.91 -16.55 -6.57
N SER A 232 7.04 -17.27 -6.50
CA SER A 232 8.33 -16.84 -5.92
C SER A 232 8.55 -16.91 -4.41
N SER A 233 8.32 -18.10 -3.81
CA SER A 233 9.07 -18.49 -2.61
C SER A 233 10.55 -18.79 -2.97
N PRO A 234 11.53 -18.43 -2.12
CA PRO A 234 12.94 -18.66 -2.42
C PRO A 234 13.26 -20.15 -2.49
N LYS A 235 14.22 -20.53 -3.34
CA LYS A 235 14.67 -21.92 -3.46
C LYS A 235 15.59 -22.28 -2.30
N TYR A 236 15.68 -23.57 -2.00
CA TYR A 236 16.50 -24.06 -0.90
C TYR A 236 17.41 -25.18 -1.37
N ARG A 237 18.70 -25.07 -1.08
CA ARG A 237 19.70 -26.07 -1.46
C ARG A 237 20.15 -26.88 -0.25
N CYS A 238 20.12 -28.20 -0.38
CA CYS A 238 20.65 -29.13 0.59
C CYS A 238 22.17 -29.03 0.63
N THR A 239 22.74 -28.73 1.79
CA THR A 239 24.20 -28.63 2.00
C THR A 239 24.92 -29.98 2.00
N VAL A 240 24.18 -31.10 2.08
CA VAL A 240 24.73 -32.47 2.13
C VAL A 240 24.95 -33.05 0.73
N CYS A 241 23.99 -32.87 -0.18
CA CYS A 241 24.03 -33.49 -1.51
C CYS A 241 23.82 -32.51 -2.67
N GLY A 242 23.51 -31.24 -2.39
CA GLY A 242 23.28 -30.21 -3.41
C GLY A 242 21.89 -30.21 -4.03
N TYR A 243 20.97 -31.09 -3.61
CA TYR A 243 19.57 -31.08 -4.08
C TYR A 243 18.91 -29.72 -3.82
N GLU A 244 18.24 -29.18 -4.83
CA GLU A 244 17.48 -27.93 -4.73
C GLU A 244 15.99 -28.22 -4.64
N TYR A 245 15.38 -27.78 -3.54
CA TYR A 245 13.94 -27.70 -3.39
C TYR A 245 13.43 -26.43 -4.08
N ASP A 246 12.62 -26.63 -5.11
CA ASP A 246 11.89 -25.57 -5.78
C ASP A 246 10.43 -25.59 -5.30
N PRO A 247 9.96 -24.58 -4.55
CA PRO A 247 8.58 -24.50 -4.12
C PRO A 247 7.58 -24.59 -5.26
N ALA A 248 7.93 -24.11 -6.47
CA ALA A 248 7.05 -24.21 -7.63
C ALA A 248 6.89 -25.65 -8.12
N ALA A 249 7.88 -26.52 -7.90
CA ALA A 249 7.83 -27.93 -8.26
C ALA A 249 7.29 -28.80 -7.11
N GLY A 250 7.44 -28.36 -5.85
CA GLY A 250 7.17 -29.18 -4.67
C GLY A 250 8.11 -30.37 -4.56
N ASP A 251 7.66 -31.43 -3.89
CA ASP A 251 8.31 -32.74 -3.84
C ASP A 251 7.26 -33.87 -3.97
N PRO A 252 6.82 -34.17 -5.21
CA PRO A 252 5.82 -35.19 -5.46
C PRO A 252 6.22 -36.59 -4.96
N SER A 253 7.52 -36.86 -4.80
CA SER A 253 8.02 -38.16 -4.32
C SER A 253 7.66 -38.41 -2.85
N GLN A 254 7.43 -37.35 -2.08
CA GLN A 254 7.01 -37.40 -0.68
C GLN A 254 5.62 -36.77 -0.47
N GLY A 255 4.84 -36.62 -1.55
CA GLY A 255 3.47 -36.09 -1.48
C GLY A 255 3.37 -34.58 -1.24
N ILE A 256 4.47 -33.84 -1.43
CA ILE A 256 4.47 -32.38 -1.35
C ILE A 256 4.04 -31.82 -2.70
N GLN A 257 2.96 -31.05 -2.67
CA GLN A 257 2.36 -30.50 -3.88
C GLN A 257 3.22 -29.35 -4.46
N PRO A 258 3.20 -29.17 -5.79
CA PRO A 258 3.69 -27.95 -6.41
C PRO A 258 3.05 -26.71 -5.75
N GLY A 259 3.87 -25.72 -5.42
CA GLY A 259 3.47 -24.50 -4.73
C GLY A 259 3.74 -24.47 -3.23
N THR A 260 4.12 -25.58 -2.59
CA THR A 260 4.39 -25.61 -1.13
C THR A 260 5.68 -24.85 -0.77
N PRO A 261 5.63 -23.78 0.04
CA PRO A 261 6.83 -23.10 0.52
C PRO A 261 7.70 -24.00 1.41
N PHE A 262 9.02 -23.79 1.42
CA PHE A 262 9.92 -24.60 2.27
C PHE A 262 9.57 -24.52 3.78
N GLY A 263 9.03 -23.38 4.21
CA GLY A 263 8.53 -23.19 5.58
C GLY A 263 7.36 -24.12 5.94
N GLU A 264 6.52 -24.47 4.96
CA GLU A 264 5.31 -25.28 5.14
C GLU A 264 5.54 -26.77 4.92
N LEU A 265 6.75 -27.17 4.52
CA LEU A 265 7.12 -28.59 4.47
C LEU A 265 6.91 -29.23 5.86
N PRO A 266 6.37 -30.46 5.93
CA PRO A 266 6.23 -31.21 7.17
C PRO A 266 7.53 -31.28 7.98
N ALA A 267 7.44 -31.32 9.31
CA ALA A 267 8.62 -31.35 10.18
C ALA A 267 9.48 -32.61 9.99
N ASP A 268 8.87 -33.70 9.52
CA ASP A 268 9.49 -34.98 9.20
C ASP A 268 9.96 -35.09 7.74
N TRP A 269 9.69 -34.09 6.90
CA TRP A 269 10.16 -34.06 5.52
C TRP A 269 11.70 -34.08 5.48
N LYS A 270 12.24 -34.88 4.56
CA LYS A 270 13.68 -35.08 4.39
C LYS A 270 14.04 -34.94 2.93
N CYS A 271 15.27 -34.49 2.67
CA CYS A 271 15.81 -34.40 1.33
C CYS A 271 15.60 -35.70 0.55
N PRO A 272 14.91 -35.71 -0.61
CA PRO A 272 14.59 -36.92 -1.35
C PRO A 272 15.85 -37.59 -1.93
N GLN A 273 16.97 -36.87 -2.04
CA GLN A 273 18.24 -37.40 -2.56
C GLN A 273 19.11 -38.08 -1.49
N CYS A 274 19.13 -37.58 -0.25
CA CYS A 274 20.09 -38.04 0.77
C CYS A 274 19.51 -38.29 2.16
N GLY A 275 18.22 -38.01 2.38
CA GLY A 275 17.57 -38.19 3.68
C GLY A 275 17.95 -37.16 4.74
N ALA A 276 18.72 -36.12 4.40
CA ALA A 276 19.06 -35.04 5.31
C ALA A 276 17.79 -34.27 5.76
N ALA A 277 17.76 -33.86 7.02
CA ALA A 277 16.65 -33.10 7.58
C ALA A 277 16.61 -31.65 7.05
N LYS A 278 15.48 -30.98 7.26
CA LYS A 278 15.22 -29.59 6.83
C LYS A 278 16.28 -28.59 7.32
N ASP A 279 16.92 -28.85 8.47
CA ASP A 279 17.97 -28.00 9.04
C ASP A 279 19.26 -27.97 8.21
N LYS A 280 19.43 -28.88 7.25
CA LYS A 280 20.58 -28.92 6.34
C LYS A 280 20.35 -28.16 5.03
N PHE A 281 19.25 -27.42 4.91
CA PHE A 281 18.96 -26.61 3.73
C PHE A 281 19.29 -25.14 3.97
N VAL A 282 19.92 -24.52 2.97
CA VAL A 282 20.20 -23.08 2.94
C VAL A 282 19.41 -22.43 1.81
N ARG A 283 18.95 -21.22 2.04
CA ARG A 283 18.27 -20.41 1.01
C ARG A 283 19.25 -20.05 -0.10
N VAL A 284 18.82 -20.18 -1.36
CA VAL A 284 19.58 -19.81 -2.57
C VAL A 284 18.78 -18.89 -3.49
#